data_AF-A0A1S3QHR5-F1
#
_entry.id   AF-A0A1S3QHR5-F1
#
_cell.length_a   1.000
_cell.length_b   1.000
_cell.length_c   1.000
_cell.angle_alpha   90.00
_cell.angle_beta   90.00
_cell.angle_gamma   90.00
#
_symmetry.space_group_name_H-M   'P 1'
#
loop_
_entity.id
_entity.type
_entity.pdbx_description
1 polymer ?
#
loop_
_entity_poly.entity_id
_entity_poly.type
_entity_poly.pdbx_seq_one_letter_code
_entity_poly.pdbx_strand_id
1 'polypeptide(L)'
;MEILHFTPDDQASIFRVLSSILHLGNVYFQRHEADGQEVATVVSAQEIRVVAELLQISPEGLQKALTHKVTETMRDKIYTPLTVESAVDARDAVAKILYSLLFHWLTERINGQVYPRHHALSISVLDIYGFEDLSFNSFEQLCINYANEYLQFLFNGIVFRQEQEEYNREQIPWQDIPFNDNQACIDLISSKPHGVLRILDDQSCFPQATDHTFLQKCHYHHGNNKIYLKPKMPLPEFTIKHFAGPVTYQVHKFLDKNYDQVGQEVLDLFSHSKNKMVANLFLVHAEVVGQHRGRVRKSGTRHQPPTVSTKFTLSLLELVDKMERCNPSFIRCIKPNSQKEPGVFETELVTSQLRYSGILETIRIRREGYPVRLAFNDFLFRYKSLVGLKQPPAPDGENCIFMLCKLVPLRPGAYQVGVTKLFLKEEVYQLLESKRERVRQVAALTLQRYTRMFFVRKRYTEFRTKIVRLQAYCRGFLTRY
;
A
#
# COMPACT_ATOMS: atom_id res chain seq x y z
N MET A 1 -15.41 15.05 -8.79
CA MET A 1 -15.90 14.66 -10.13
C MET A 1 -15.84 15.83 -11.12
N GLU A 2 -16.24 17.04 -10.74
CA GLU A 2 -16.15 18.23 -11.61
C GLU A 2 -14.72 18.58 -12.04
N ILE A 3 -13.76 18.60 -11.10
CA ILE A 3 -12.32 18.84 -11.41
C ILE A 3 -11.76 17.80 -12.39
N LEU A 4 -12.30 16.58 -12.37
CA LEU A 4 -11.89 15.46 -13.22
C LEU A 4 -12.73 15.38 -14.51
N HIS A 5 -13.52 16.42 -14.81
CA HIS A 5 -14.33 16.56 -16.03
C HIS A 5 -15.32 15.40 -16.29
N PHE A 6 -15.90 14.83 -15.23
CA PHE A 6 -17.03 13.90 -15.37
C PHE A 6 -18.29 14.67 -15.78
N THR A 7 -18.94 14.23 -16.86
CA THR A 7 -20.17 14.86 -17.35
C THR A 7 -21.34 14.63 -16.38
N PRO A 8 -22.40 15.46 -16.41
CA PRO A 8 -23.60 15.21 -15.60
C PRO A 8 -24.22 13.83 -15.85
N ASP A 9 -24.17 13.35 -17.09
CA ASP A 9 -24.65 12.01 -17.48
C ASP A 9 -23.80 10.89 -16.88
N ASP A 10 -22.47 11.07 -16.82
CA ASP A 10 -21.56 10.14 -16.14
C ASP A 10 -21.90 10.07 -14.65
N GLN A 11 -22.05 11.22 -14.00
CA GLN A 11 -22.38 11.30 -12.57
C GLN A 11 -23.72 10.64 -12.27
N ALA A 12 -24.75 10.93 -13.05
CA ALA A 12 -26.06 10.29 -12.91
C ALA A 12 -25.98 8.76 -13.09
N SER A 13 -25.17 8.29 -14.04
CA SER A 13 -24.96 6.86 -14.29
C SER A 13 -24.22 6.18 -13.14
N ILE A 14 -23.17 6.81 -12.59
CA ILE A 14 -22.44 6.35 -11.40
C ILE A 14 -23.41 6.18 -10.23
N PHE A 15 -24.20 7.22 -9.92
CA PHE A 15 -25.16 7.18 -8.81
C PHE A 15 -26.27 6.15 -9.02
N ARG A 16 -26.72 5.92 -10.27
CA ARG A 16 -27.69 4.86 -10.57
C ARG A 16 -27.12 3.47 -10.30
N VAL A 17 -25.88 3.20 -10.68
CA VAL A 17 -25.21 1.92 -10.39
C VAL A 17 -25.00 1.73 -8.88
N LEU A 18 -24.56 2.77 -8.16
CA LEU A 18 -24.41 2.68 -6.71
C LEU A 18 -25.76 2.48 -6.00
N SER A 19 -26.80 3.18 -6.43
CA SER A 19 -28.15 3.03 -5.89
C SER A 19 -28.70 1.63 -6.16
N SER A 20 -28.46 1.07 -7.35
CA SER A 20 -28.92 -0.28 -7.68
C SER A 20 -28.22 -1.36 -6.85
N ILE A 21 -26.94 -1.18 -6.49
CA ILE A 21 -26.22 -2.05 -5.55
C ILE A 21 -26.88 -2.02 -4.17
N LEU A 22 -27.27 -0.84 -3.68
CA LEU A 22 -27.98 -0.71 -2.40
C LEU A 22 -29.35 -1.39 -2.45
N HIS A 23 -30.12 -1.19 -3.52
CA HIS A 23 -31.40 -1.86 -3.71
C HIS A 23 -31.28 -3.38 -3.89
N LEU A 24 -30.20 -3.86 -4.52
CA LEU A 24 -29.90 -5.29 -4.58
C LEU A 24 -29.78 -5.89 -3.17
N GLY A 25 -29.19 -5.17 -2.21
CA GLY A 25 -29.11 -5.60 -0.81
C GLY A 25 -30.47 -5.85 -0.14
N ASN A 26 -31.54 -5.23 -0.63
CA ASN A 26 -32.91 -5.41 -0.14
C ASN A 26 -33.66 -6.57 -0.81
N VAL A 27 -33.05 -7.26 -1.76
CA VAL A 27 -33.64 -8.45 -2.39
C VAL A 27 -33.50 -9.63 -1.44
N TYR A 28 -34.63 -10.09 -0.91
CA TYR A 28 -34.74 -11.27 -0.06
C TYR A 28 -35.34 -12.45 -0.82
N PHE A 29 -34.91 -13.65 -0.44
CA PHE A 29 -35.38 -14.91 -1.01
C PHE A 29 -36.09 -15.74 0.05
N GLN A 30 -37.16 -16.42 -0.34
CA GLN A 30 -37.88 -17.37 0.48
C GLN A 30 -37.81 -18.77 -0.13
N ARG A 31 -37.88 -19.77 0.77
CA ARG A 31 -37.93 -21.18 0.39
C ARG A 31 -39.29 -21.51 -0.20
N HIS A 32 -39.28 -22.15 -1.36
CA HIS A 32 -40.45 -22.74 -1.98
C HIS A 32 -40.10 -24.18 -2.37
N GLU A 33 -41.02 -25.12 -2.16
CA GLU A 33 -40.84 -26.50 -2.63
C GLU A 33 -41.47 -26.65 -4.00
N ALA A 34 -40.67 -27.03 -4.99
CA ALA A 34 -41.14 -27.39 -6.33
C ALA A 34 -40.49 -28.73 -6.71
N ASP A 35 -41.29 -29.71 -7.14
CA ASP A 35 -40.84 -31.04 -7.57
C ASP A 35 -39.91 -31.76 -6.56
N GLY A 36 -40.15 -31.57 -5.26
CA GLY A 36 -39.35 -32.18 -4.18
C GLY A 36 -37.96 -31.57 -3.98
N GLN A 37 -37.67 -30.42 -4.60
CA GLN A 37 -36.44 -29.66 -4.43
C GLN A 37 -36.72 -28.29 -3.78
N GLU A 38 -35.82 -27.84 -2.91
CA GLU A 38 -35.86 -26.49 -2.34
C GLU A 38 -35.42 -25.48 -3.40
N VAL A 39 -36.35 -24.61 -3.82
CA VAL A 39 -36.10 -23.56 -4.80
C VAL A 39 -36.25 -22.17 -4.18
N ALA A 40 -35.37 -21.25 -4.56
CA ALA A 40 -35.39 -19.86 -4.13
C ALA A 40 -36.41 -19.06 -4.95
N THR A 41 -37.31 -18.36 -4.27
CA THR A 41 -38.21 -17.39 -4.88
C THR A 41 -38.00 -16.01 -4.26
N VAL A 42 -38.12 -14.95 -5.08
CA VAL A 42 -37.94 -13.58 -4.59
C VAL A 42 -39.18 -13.16 -3.79
N VAL A 43 -38.97 -12.61 -2.59
CA VAL A 43 -40.04 -12.17 -1.69
C VAL A 43 -40.78 -10.95 -2.26
N SER A 44 -40.03 -9.97 -2.79
CA SER A 44 -40.58 -8.73 -3.34
C SER A 44 -40.11 -8.51 -4.77
N ALA A 45 -41.04 -8.63 -5.72
CA ALA A 45 -40.78 -8.27 -7.11
C ALA A 45 -40.53 -6.75 -7.29
N GLN A 46 -40.91 -5.92 -6.32
CA GLN A 46 -40.72 -4.48 -6.39
C GLN A 46 -39.23 -4.11 -6.35
N GLU A 47 -38.43 -4.74 -5.50
CA GLU A 47 -36.99 -4.46 -5.42
C GLU A 47 -36.28 -4.83 -6.73
N ILE A 48 -36.64 -5.97 -7.33
CA ILE A 48 -36.13 -6.38 -8.65
C ILE A 48 -36.48 -5.34 -9.72
N ARG A 49 -37.72 -4.82 -9.73
CA ARG A 49 -38.14 -3.79 -10.69
C ARG A 49 -37.36 -2.49 -10.52
N VAL A 50 -37.14 -2.04 -9.29
CA VAL A 50 -36.35 -0.83 -9.01
C VAL A 50 -34.91 -0.99 -9.51
N VAL A 51 -34.25 -2.12 -9.20
CA VAL A 51 -32.89 -2.41 -9.70
C VAL A 51 -32.86 -2.45 -11.22
N ALA A 52 -33.83 -3.13 -11.83
CA ALA A 52 -33.92 -3.28 -13.28
C ALA A 52 -34.17 -1.93 -13.99
N GLU A 53 -34.96 -1.04 -13.38
CA GLU A 53 -35.20 0.31 -13.90
C GLU A 53 -33.94 1.19 -13.82
N LEU A 54 -33.25 1.19 -12.67
CA LEU A 54 -32.01 1.97 -12.48
C LEU A 54 -30.91 1.53 -13.45
N LEU A 55 -30.75 0.22 -13.63
CA LEU A 55 -29.76 -0.38 -14.52
C LEU A 55 -30.26 -0.51 -15.97
N GLN A 56 -31.53 -0.19 -16.22
CA GLN A 56 -32.21 -0.31 -17.52
C GLN A 56 -32.03 -1.68 -18.20
N ILE A 57 -32.28 -2.75 -17.45
CA ILE A 57 -32.23 -4.17 -17.87
C ILE A 57 -33.62 -4.83 -17.73
N SER A 58 -33.78 -6.06 -18.20
CA SER A 58 -35.03 -6.82 -18.01
C SER A 58 -35.20 -7.24 -16.54
N PRO A 59 -36.34 -6.92 -15.89
CA PRO A 59 -36.66 -7.41 -14.54
C PRO A 59 -36.73 -8.94 -14.47
N GLU A 60 -37.28 -9.58 -15.51
CA GLU A 60 -37.40 -11.03 -15.61
C GLU A 60 -36.02 -11.68 -15.77
N GLY A 61 -35.17 -11.07 -16.60
CA GLY A 61 -33.78 -11.47 -16.78
C GLY A 61 -32.99 -11.39 -15.47
N LEU A 62 -33.14 -10.29 -14.71
CA LEU A 62 -32.50 -10.11 -13.42
C LEU A 62 -33.00 -11.14 -12.40
N GLN A 63 -34.31 -11.33 -12.27
CA GLN A 63 -34.87 -12.34 -11.38
C GLN A 63 -34.33 -13.73 -11.72
N LYS A 64 -34.27 -14.08 -13.01
CA LYS A 64 -33.76 -15.38 -13.46
C LYS A 64 -32.29 -15.54 -13.15
N ALA A 65 -31.46 -14.52 -13.39
CA ALA A 65 -30.03 -14.53 -13.06
C ALA A 65 -29.76 -14.72 -11.56
N LEU A 66 -30.68 -14.25 -10.69
CA LEU A 66 -30.56 -14.39 -9.24
C LEU A 66 -31.11 -15.72 -8.70
N THR A 67 -31.99 -16.39 -9.43
CA THR A 67 -32.74 -17.57 -8.92
C THR A 67 -32.44 -18.86 -9.68
N HIS A 68 -31.80 -18.79 -10.84
CA HIS A 68 -31.51 -19.95 -11.68
C HIS A 68 -30.06 -19.94 -12.13
N LYS A 69 -29.43 -21.11 -12.06
CA LYS A 69 -28.16 -21.39 -12.72
C LYS A 69 -28.41 -21.82 -14.15
N VAL A 70 -27.69 -21.22 -15.10
CA VAL A 70 -27.72 -21.64 -16.50
C VAL A 70 -26.57 -22.60 -16.77
N THR A 71 -26.90 -23.80 -17.24
CA THR A 71 -25.91 -24.76 -17.73
C THR A 71 -26.06 -24.87 -19.24
N GLU A 72 -25.07 -24.37 -19.97
CA GLU A 72 -25.02 -24.51 -21.43
C GLU A 72 -24.54 -25.90 -21.81
N THR A 73 -25.38 -26.64 -22.53
CA THR A 73 -24.99 -27.88 -23.21
C THR A 73 -24.73 -27.58 -24.70
N MET A 74 -24.18 -28.55 -25.43
CA MET A 74 -23.88 -28.40 -26.87
C MET A 74 -25.11 -28.07 -27.74
N ARG A 75 -26.33 -28.25 -27.23
CA ARG A 75 -27.58 -28.07 -28.00
C ARG A 75 -28.57 -27.12 -27.31
N ASP A 76 -28.63 -27.12 -25.98
CA ASP A 76 -29.65 -26.36 -25.23
C ASP A 76 -29.10 -25.68 -23.97
N LYS A 77 -29.78 -24.60 -23.53
CA LYS A 77 -29.56 -23.95 -22.23
C LYS A 77 -30.48 -24.58 -21.18
N ILE A 78 -29.91 -25.25 -20.18
CA ILE A 78 -30.66 -25.85 -19.08
C ILE A 78 -30.69 -24.85 -17.92
N TYR A 79 -31.89 -24.54 -17.43
CA TYR A 79 -32.09 -23.66 -16.28
C TYR A 79 -32.39 -24.51 -15.05
N THR A 80 -31.50 -24.45 -14.05
CA THR A 80 -31.66 -25.17 -12.79
C THR A 80 -31.96 -24.17 -11.69
N PRO A 81 -33.05 -24.32 -10.93
CA PRO A 81 -33.35 -23.43 -9.82
C PRO A 81 -32.26 -23.50 -8.74
N LEU A 82 -31.99 -22.36 -8.10
CA LEU A 82 -31.03 -22.22 -7.02
C LEU A 82 -31.68 -22.43 -5.65
N THR A 83 -30.90 -22.88 -4.68
CA THR A 83 -31.27 -22.81 -3.26
C THR A 83 -31.26 -21.37 -2.76
N VAL A 84 -31.90 -21.10 -1.62
CA VAL A 84 -31.91 -19.74 -1.02
C VAL A 84 -30.49 -19.23 -0.77
N GLU A 85 -29.60 -20.09 -0.26
CA GLU A 85 -28.20 -19.74 -0.03
C GLU A 85 -27.47 -19.38 -1.33
N SER A 86 -27.60 -20.22 -2.36
CA SER A 86 -27.00 -19.95 -3.68
C SER A 86 -27.56 -18.67 -4.34
N ALA A 87 -28.83 -18.35 -4.12
CA ALA A 87 -29.46 -17.14 -4.65
C ALA A 87 -28.95 -15.87 -3.95
N VAL A 88 -28.69 -15.95 -2.64
CA VAL A 88 -28.01 -14.88 -1.87
C VAL A 88 -26.59 -14.68 -2.41
N ASP A 89 -25.84 -15.75 -2.64
CA ASP A 89 -24.50 -15.67 -3.21
C ASP A 89 -24.50 -15.08 -4.63
N ALA A 90 -25.48 -15.46 -5.47
CA ALA A 90 -25.65 -14.90 -6.82
C ALA A 90 -25.93 -13.39 -6.77
N ARG A 91 -26.82 -12.94 -5.87
CA ARG A 91 -27.10 -11.51 -5.64
C ARG A 91 -25.85 -10.75 -5.22
N ASP A 92 -25.10 -11.28 -4.27
CA ASP A 92 -23.89 -10.63 -3.77
C ASP A 92 -22.79 -10.59 -4.84
N ALA A 93 -22.68 -11.63 -5.68
CA ALA A 93 -21.78 -11.66 -6.82
C ALA A 93 -22.14 -10.58 -7.87
N VAL A 94 -23.45 -10.39 -8.17
CA VAL A 94 -23.92 -9.31 -9.06
C VAL A 94 -23.58 -7.93 -8.48
N ALA A 95 -23.79 -7.71 -7.19
CA ALA A 95 -23.45 -6.46 -6.52
C ALA A 95 -21.93 -6.18 -6.58
N LYS A 96 -21.10 -7.20 -6.30
CA LYS A 96 -19.64 -7.10 -6.34
C LYS A 96 -19.12 -6.78 -7.74
N ILE A 97 -19.61 -7.46 -8.78
CA ILE A 97 -19.14 -7.21 -10.16
C ILE A 97 -19.54 -5.81 -10.64
N LEU A 98 -20.75 -5.34 -10.31
CA LEU A 98 -21.19 -3.97 -10.63
C LEU A 98 -20.25 -2.94 -10.00
N TYR A 99 -19.96 -3.09 -8.71
CA TYR A 99 -19.05 -2.19 -8.00
C TYR A 99 -17.63 -2.24 -8.56
N SER A 100 -17.11 -3.45 -8.77
CA SER A 100 -15.75 -3.68 -9.28
C SER A 100 -15.53 -3.07 -10.67
N LEU A 101 -16.48 -3.28 -11.60
CA LEU A 101 -16.40 -2.71 -12.95
C LEU A 101 -16.52 -1.19 -12.93
N LEU A 102 -17.44 -0.65 -12.12
CA LEU A 102 -17.57 0.80 -11.94
C LEU A 102 -16.28 1.42 -11.40
N PHE A 103 -15.69 0.80 -10.36
CA PHE A 103 -14.45 1.25 -9.75
C PHE A 103 -13.27 1.20 -10.73
N HIS A 104 -13.16 0.11 -11.51
CA HIS A 104 -12.14 -0.02 -12.54
C HIS A 104 -12.30 1.07 -13.62
N TRP A 105 -13.52 1.31 -14.10
CA TRP A 105 -13.79 2.36 -15.08
C TRP A 105 -13.47 3.77 -14.55
N LEU A 106 -13.81 4.05 -13.28
CA LEU A 106 -13.44 5.31 -12.63
C LEU A 106 -11.91 5.48 -12.60
N THR A 107 -11.19 4.41 -12.25
CA THR A 107 -9.72 4.41 -12.19
C THR A 107 -9.11 4.69 -13.56
N GLU A 108 -9.57 4.00 -14.61
CA GLU A 108 -9.12 4.23 -15.99
C GLU A 108 -9.43 5.65 -16.46
N ARG A 109 -10.60 6.18 -16.13
CA ARG A 109 -10.99 7.55 -16.48
C ARG A 109 -10.09 8.58 -15.80
N ILE A 110 -9.77 8.39 -14.53
CA ILE A 110 -8.84 9.24 -13.77
C ILE A 110 -7.43 9.14 -14.37
N ASN A 111 -6.94 7.92 -14.63
CA ASN A 111 -5.63 7.69 -15.23
C ASN A 111 -5.51 8.41 -16.58
N GLY A 112 -6.52 8.32 -17.44
CA GLY A 112 -6.54 9.01 -18.74
C GLY A 112 -6.45 10.53 -18.66
N GLN A 113 -6.82 11.16 -17.53
CA GLN A 113 -6.70 12.61 -17.31
C GLN A 113 -5.38 13.00 -16.66
N VAL A 114 -4.85 12.17 -15.77
CA VAL A 114 -3.70 12.51 -14.92
C VAL A 114 -2.36 12.06 -15.52
N TYR A 115 -2.36 11.04 -16.40
CA TYR A 115 -1.11 10.48 -16.91
C TYR A 115 -0.33 11.48 -17.80
N PRO A 116 0.96 11.73 -17.52
CA PRO A 116 1.74 12.68 -18.29
C PRO A 116 2.00 12.17 -19.72
N ARG A 117 1.96 13.07 -20.70
CA ARG A 117 2.19 12.75 -22.13
C ARG A 117 3.66 12.44 -22.46
N HIS A 118 4.58 12.77 -21.55
CA HIS A 118 6.02 12.57 -21.73
C HIS A 118 6.61 11.83 -20.55
N HIS A 119 7.65 11.02 -20.80
CA HIS A 119 8.42 10.39 -19.74
C HIS A 119 9.10 11.48 -18.88
N ALA A 120 8.74 11.51 -17.60
CA ALA A 120 9.34 12.38 -16.60
C ALA A 120 9.90 11.52 -15.45
N LEU A 121 10.86 12.08 -14.71
CA LEU A 121 11.19 11.53 -13.40
C LEU A 121 9.92 11.52 -12.54
N SER A 122 9.63 10.38 -11.93
CA SER A 122 8.42 10.19 -11.12
C SER A 122 8.77 9.76 -9.71
N ILE A 123 7.87 10.10 -8.78
CA ILE A 123 7.86 9.56 -7.44
C ILE A 123 6.64 8.65 -7.36
N SER A 124 6.89 7.36 -7.11
CA SER A 124 5.84 6.37 -6.89
C SER A 124 5.53 6.29 -5.40
N VAL A 125 4.28 6.58 -5.03
CA VAL A 125 3.81 6.43 -3.65
C VAL A 125 2.98 5.16 -3.57
N LEU A 126 3.41 4.21 -2.73
CA LEU A 126 2.69 2.98 -2.45
C LEU A 126 1.91 3.15 -1.15
N ASP A 127 0.58 3.12 -1.24
CA ASP A 127 -0.33 3.08 -0.10
C ASP A 127 -1.08 1.76 -0.12
N ILE A 128 -0.86 0.93 0.89
CA ILE A 128 -1.44 -0.41 1.00
C ILE A 128 -1.94 -0.65 2.41
N TYR A 129 -2.87 -1.59 2.56
CA TYR A 129 -3.30 -2.07 3.85
C TYR A 129 -2.11 -2.57 4.66
N GLY A 130 -2.01 -2.12 5.91
CA GLY A 130 -1.05 -2.67 6.87
C GLY A 130 -1.42 -4.10 7.26
N PHE A 131 -0.53 -4.76 8.00
CA PHE A 131 -0.79 -6.08 8.56
C PHE A 131 -2.07 -6.06 9.42
N GLU A 132 -2.97 -7.02 9.19
CA GLU A 132 -4.25 -7.13 9.88
C GLU A 132 -4.33 -8.41 10.72
N ASP A 133 -4.75 -8.27 11.97
CA ASP A 133 -5.17 -9.38 12.82
C ASP A 133 -6.46 -8.99 13.54
N LEU A 134 -7.57 -9.45 12.98
CA LEU A 134 -8.93 -9.19 13.47
C LEU A 134 -9.42 -10.39 14.28
N SER A 135 -10.55 -10.22 14.98
CA SER A 135 -11.22 -11.35 15.65
C SER A 135 -11.66 -12.45 14.68
N PHE A 136 -11.87 -12.09 13.41
CA PHE A 136 -12.22 -13.00 12.32
C PHE A 136 -11.38 -12.61 11.10
N ASN A 137 -10.40 -13.45 10.74
CA ASN A 137 -9.60 -13.27 9.54
C ASN A 137 -10.06 -14.25 8.45
N SER A 138 -10.32 -13.73 7.25
CA SER A 138 -10.75 -14.54 6.11
C SER A 138 -9.71 -14.49 4.97
N PHE A 139 -10.12 -14.88 3.76
CA PHE A 139 -9.26 -14.94 2.58
C PHE A 139 -8.66 -13.57 2.25
N GLU A 140 -9.43 -12.50 2.42
CA GLU A 140 -9.00 -11.12 2.18
C GLU A 140 -7.83 -10.74 3.11
N GLN A 141 -7.93 -11.04 4.41
CA GLN A 141 -6.83 -10.85 5.37
C GLN A 141 -5.61 -11.68 5.01
N LEU A 142 -5.79 -12.93 4.54
CA LEU A 142 -4.66 -13.75 4.08
C LEU A 142 -3.91 -13.09 2.92
N CYS A 143 -4.62 -12.52 1.94
CA CYS A 143 -4.02 -11.77 0.84
C CYS A 143 -3.29 -10.51 1.33
N ILE A 144 -3.91 -9.72 2.23
CA ILE A 144 -3.31 -8.52 2.81
C ILE A 144 -2.03 -8.87 3.57
N ASN A 145 -2.07 -9.88 4.44
CA ASN A 145 -0.93 -10.29 5.24
C ASN A 145 0.16 -10.93 4.39
N TYR A 146 -0.19 -11.66 3.33
CA TYR A 146 0.78 -12.16 2.34
C TYR A 146 1.53 -11.02 1.63
N ALA A 147 0.83 -9.97 1.19
CA ALA A 147 1.48 -8.80 0.60
C ALA A 147 2.40 -8.08 1.61
N ASN A 148 1.97 -7.95 2.87
CA ASN A 148 2.80 -7.38 3.93
C ASN A 148 4.05 -8.23 4.22
N GLU A 149 3.92 -9.56 4.22
CA GLU A 149 5.05 -10.49 4.35
C GLU A 149 6.08 -10.28 3.22
N TYR A 150 5.60 -10.17 1.98
CA TYR A 150 6.45 -9.96 0.81
C TYR A 150 7.13 -8.58 0.81
N LEU A 151 6.41 -7.53 1.18
CA LEU A 151 6.98 -6.19 1.29
C LEU A 151 7.96 -6.07 2.45
N GLN A 152 7.74 -6.80 3.55
CA GLN A 152 8.71 -6.88 4.63
C GLN A 152 9.98 -7.61 4.18
N PHE A 153 9.86 -8.69 3.43
CA PHE A 153 10.99 -9.40 2.83
C PHE A 153 11.80 -8.46 1.93
N LEU A 154 11.13 -7.73 1.03
CA LEU A 154 11.76 -6.75 0.16
C LEU A 154 12.44 -5.63 0.96
N PHE A 155 11.76 -5.08 1.96
CA PHE A 155 12.29 -4.04 2.83
C PHE A 155 13.58 -4.48 3.50
N ASN A 156 13.59 -5.68 4.10
CA ASN A 156 14.78 -6.26 4.71
C ASN A 156 15.88 -6.33 3.65
N GLY A 157 15.63 -7.02 2.53
CA GLY A 157 16.63 -7.21 1.47
C GLY A 157 17.23 -5.90 0.95
N ILE A 158 16.41 -4.87 0.74
CA ILE A 158 16.89 -3.57 0.26
C ILE A 158 17.70 -2.84 1.32
N VAL A 159 17.21 -2.76 2.57
CA VAL A 159 17.93 -2.07 3.64
C VAL A 159 19.29 -2.72 3.89
N PHE A 160 19.35 -4.06 3.93
CA PHE A 160 20.61 -4.79 4.08
C PHE A 160 21.55 -4.58 2.90
N ARG A 161 21.05 -4.75 1.66
CA ARG A 161 21.85 -4.59 0.45
C ARG A 161 22.43 -3.19 0.34
N GLN A 162 21.62 -2.16 0.57
CA GLN A 162 22.07 -0.76 0.53
C GLN A 162 23.14 -0.46 1.59
N GLU A 163 23.00 -1.04 2.80
CA GLU A 163 24.01 -0.89 3.86
C GLU A 163 25.33 -1.56 3.46
N GLN A 164 25.26 -2.81 2.99
CA GLN A 164 26.42 -3.60 2.61
C GLN A 164 27.15 -3.02 1.41
N GLU A 165 26.43 -2.61 0.36
CA GLU A 165 27.01 -2.00 -0.83
C GLU A 165 27.77 -0.72 -0.50
N GLU A 166 27.23 0.10 0.40
CA GLU A 166 27.90 1.34 0.81
C GLU A 166 29.16 1.06 1.62
N TYR A 167 29.11 0.12 2.58
CA TYR A 167 30.30 -0.25 3.36
C TYR A 167 31.36 -0.94 2.50
N ASN A 168 30.98 -1.80 1.57
CA ASN A 168 31.91 -2.43 0.63
C ASN A 168 32.57 -1.39 -0.28
N ARG A 169 31.78 -0.46 -0.84
CA ARG A 169 32.29 0.64 -1.68
C ARG A 169 33.29 1.51 -0.94
N GLU A 170 33.03 1.77 0.33
CA GLU A 170 33.85 2.62 1.18
C GLU A 170 34.90 1.82 1.99
N GLN A 171 35.03 0.51 1.75
CA GLN A 171 35.98 -0.39 2.43
C GLN A 171 35.88 -0.38 3.96
N ILE A 172 34.67 -0.22 4.48
CA ILE A 172 34.40 -0.23 5.92
C ILE A 172 34.33 -1.69 6.41
N PRO A 173 35.07 -2.07 7.45
CA PRO A 173 34.96 -3.41 8.04
C PRO A 173 33.57 -3.58 8.67
N TRP A 174 32.80 -4.52 8.13
CA TRP A 174 31.43 -4.82 8.55
C TRP A 174 31.25 -6.33 8.78
N GLN A 175 30.53 -6.68 9.84
CA GLN A 175 30.10 -8.06 10.09
C GLN A 175 28.62 -8.19 9.73
N ASP A 176 28.27 -9.30 9.09
CA ASP A 176 26.89 -9.61 8.75
C ASP A 176 26.03 -9.66 10.01
N ILE A 177 24.98 -8.84 10.04
CA ILE A 177 24.00 -8.86 11.13
C ILE A 177 22.94 -9.90 10.80
N PRO A 178 22.76 -10.94 11.64
CA PRO A 178 21.70 -11.91 11.43
C PRO A 178 20.34 -11.24 11.57
N PHE A 179 19.47 -11.45 10.59
CA PHE A 179 18.11 -10.92 10.58
C PHE A 179 17.08 -12.03 10.44
N ASN A 180 15.85 -11.73 10.82
CA ASN A 180 14.73 -12.66 10.65
C ASN A 180 14.31 -12.70 9.19
N ASP A 181 14.79 -13.71 8.47
CA ASP A 181 14.34 -14.03 7.12
C ASP A 181 12.96 -14.68 7.16
N ASN A 182 12.02 -14.06 6.46
CA ASN A 182 10.64 -14.49 6.35
C ASN A 182 10.32 -15.22 5.02
N GLN A 183 11.33 -15.56 4.22
CA GLN A 183 11.20 -16.34 2.98
C GLN A 183 10.40 -17.64 3.21
N ALA A 184 10.66 -18.36 4.31
CA ALA A 184 9.96 -19.61 4.61
C ALA A 184 8.43 -19.43 4.80
N CYS A 185 7.98 -18.24 5.24
CA CYS A 185 6.55 -17.92 5.35
C CYS A 185 5.96 -17.60 3.97
N ILE A 186 6.66 -16.84 3.14
CA ILE A 186 6.28 -16.55 1.75
C ILE A 186 6.16 -17.83 0.93
N ASP A 187 7.12 -18.75 1.11
CA ASP A 187 7.13 -20.05 0.45
C ASP A 187 5.95 -20.91 0.89
N LEU A 188 5.66 -20.97 2.19
CA LEU A 188 4.49 -21.67 2.72
C LEU A 188 3.19 -21.18 2.06
N ILE A 189 3.05 -19.87 1.85
CA ILE A 189 1.84 -19.28 1.30
C ILE A 189 1.74 -19.48 -0.23
N SER A 190 2.82 -19.29 -0.97
CA SER A 190 2.75 -19.06 -2.43
C SER A 190 3.57 -20.00 -3.31
N SER A 191 4.52 -20.76 -2.73
CA SER A 191 5.44 -21.60 -3.50
C SER A 191 4.72 -22.78 -4.17
N LYS A 192 5.29 -23.25 -5.28
CA LYS A 192 4.83 -24.47 -5.95
C LYS A 192 5.56 -25.70 -5.35
N PRO A 193 4.91 -26.88 -5.31
CA PRO A 193 3.55 -27.17 -5.79
C PRO A 193 2.45 -26.99 -4.73
N HIS A 194 2.82 -26.90 -3.45
CA HIS A 194 1.86 -27.05 -2.34
C HIS A 194 1.68 -25.81 -1.47
N GLY A 195 2.03 -24.60 -1.91
CA GLY A 195 1.73 -23.39 -1.13
C GLY A 195 0.22 -23.23 -0.90
N VAL A 196 -0.17 -22.60 0.21
CA VAL A 196 -1.59 -22.42 0.59
C VAL A 196 -2.45 -21.85 -0.54
N LEU A 197 -1.98 -20.80 -1.22
CA LEU A 197 -2.69 -20.21 -2.37
C LEU A 197 -2.75 -21.14 -3.59
N ARG A 198 -1.75 -22.01 -3.78
CA ARG A 198 -1.74 -23.00 -4.87
C ARG A 198 -2.76 -24.10 -4.64
N ILE A 199 -2.82 -24.62 -3.41
CA ILE A 199 -3.85 -25.57 -3.00
C ILE A 199 -5.23 -24.92 -3.16
N LEU A 200 -5.38 -23.64 -2.79
CA LEU A 200 -6.63 -22.91 -2.92
C LEU A 200 -7.06 -22.78 -4.38
N ASP A 201 -6.16 -22.39 -5.28
CA ASP A 201 -6.44 -22.26 -6.71
C ASP A 201 -6.89 -23.59 -7.33
N ASP A 202 -6.16 -24.67 -7.03
CA ASP A 202 -6.48 -26.00 -7.53
C ASP A 202 -7.85 -26.50 -7.02
N GLN A 203 -8.20 -26.19 -5.77
CA GLN A 203 -9.49 -26.56 -5.18
C GLN A 203 -10.64 -25.68 -5.69
N SER A 204 -10.41 -24.38 -5.91
CA SER A 204 -11.46 -23.44 -6.35
C SER A 204 -12.00 -23.79 -7.74
N CYS A 205 -11.21 -24.48 -8.55
CA CYS A 205 -11.58 -24.89 -9.89
C CYS A 205 -12.08 -26.35 -9.97
N PHE A 206 -12.15 -27.07 -8.85
CA PHE A 206 -12.59 -28.46 -8.81
C PHE A 206 -14.06 -28.54 -8.36
N PRO A 207 -15.00 -29.04 -9.19
CA PRO A 207 -16.44 -28.93 -8.92
C PRO A 207 -16.97 -29.57 -7.63
N GLN A 208 -16.23 -30.54 -7.06
CA GLN A 208 -16.61 -31.25 -5.83
C GLN A 208 -15.75 -30.85 -4.63
N ALA A 209 -14.86 -29.85 -4.77
CA ALA A 209 -14.07 -29.37 -3.65
C ALA A 209 -14.93 -28.52 -2.72
N THR A 210 -14.59 -28.56 -1.44
CA THR A 210 -15.20 -27.75 -0.38
C THR A 210 -14.09 -27.07 0.42
N ASP A 211 -14.43 -26.05 1.20
CA ASP A 211 -13.46 -25.41 2.10
C ASP A 211 -12.82 -26.44 3.06
N HIS A 212 -13.56 -27.48 3.43
CA HIS A 212 -13.06 -28.58 4.25
C HIS A 212 -12.02 -29.43 3.51
N THR A 213 -12.24 -29.79 2.24
CA THR A 213 -11.24 -30.56 1.47
C THR A 213 -9.98 -29.73 1.20
N PHE A 214 -10.14 -28.42 1.00
CA PHE A 214 -9.03 -27.47 0.96
C PHE A 214 -8.23 -27.49 2.27
N LEU A 215 -8.89 -27.31 3.41
CA LEU A 215 -8.25 -27.31 4.72
C LEU A 215 -7.53 -28.64 5.03
N GLN A 216 -8.15 -29.76 4.70
CA GLN A 216 -7.53 -31.09 4.84
C GLN A 216 -6.22 -31.21 4.06
N LYS A 217 -6.18 -30.71 2.82
CA LYS A 217 -4.95 -30.69 2.01
C LYS A 217 -3.88 -29.78 2.62
N CYS A 218 -4.26 -28.59 3.11
CA CYS A 218 -3.33 -27.72 3.82
C CYS A 218 -2.74 -28.40 5.07
N HIS A 219 -3.57 -29.06 5.88
CA HIS A 219 -3.10 -29.81 7.05
C HIS A 219 -2.20 -30.99 6.67
N TYR A 220 -2.49 -31.69 5.57
CA TYR A 220 -1.68 -32.81 5.09
C TYR A 220 -0.28 -32.34 4.66
N HIS A 221 -0.19 -31.27 3.88
CA HIS A 221 1.09 -30.77 3.36
C HIS A 221 1.90 -29.95 4.36
N HIS A 222 1.24 -29.25 5.30
CA HIS A 222 1.90 -28.27 6.17
C HIS A 222 1.83 -28.59 7.66
N GLY A 223 1.14 -29.65 8.09
CA GLY A 223 0.93 -29.95 9.51
C GLY A 223 2.21 -30.10 10.35
N ASN A 224 3.35 -30.44 9.71
CA ASN A 224 4.65 -30.57 10.37
C ASN A 224 5.54 -29.31 10.26
N ASN A 225 5.07 -28.25 9.58
CA ASN A 225 5.84 -27.02 9.40
C ASN A 225 5.75 -26.15 10.66
N LYS A 226 6.88 -25.62 11.15
CA LYS A 226 6.94 -24.78 12.38
C LYS A 226 6.14 -23.48 12.27
N ILE A 227 5.94 -22.99 11.05
CA ILE A 227 5.23 -21.75 10.71
C ILE A 227 3.71 -21.99 10.63
N TYR A 228 3.31 -23.19 10.24
CA TYR A 228 1.90 -23.57 10.12
C TYR A 228 1.42 -24.27 11.39
N LEU A 229 0.37 -23.75 12.02
CA LEU A 229 -0.22 -24.31 13.22
C LEU A 229 -1.60 -24.87 12.90
N LYS A 230 -1.74 -26.18 13.10
CA LYS A 230 -3.02 -26.88 13.05
C LYS A 230 -3.77 -26.71 14.38
N PRO A 231 -5.08 -26.41 14.38
CA PRO A 231 -5.85 -26.32 15.62
C PRO A 231 -5.89 -27.68 16.33
N LYS A 232 -5.93 -27.66 17.67
CA LYS A 232 -5.98 -28.89 18.49
C LYS A 232 -7.31 -29.62 18.34
N MET A 233 -8.39 -28.86 18.15
CA MET A 233 -9.72 -29.36 17.84
C MET A 233 -9.98 -29.21 16.34
N PRO A 234 -10.83 -30.05 15.72
CA PRO A 234 -11.16 -29.97 14.30
C PRO A 234 -12.06 -28.75 14.02
N LEU A 235 -11.47 -27.56 14.10
CA LEU A 235 -12.09 -26.30 13.73
C LEU A 235 -11.79 -26.00 12.25
N PRO A 236 -12.70 -25.32 11.53
CA PRO A 236 -12.51 -24.93 10.13
C PRO A 236 -11.56 -23.72 10.02
N GLU A 237 -10.35 -23.86 10.55
CA GLU A 237 -9.36 -22.79 10.61
C GLU A 237 -7.93 -23.33 10.53
N PHE A 238 -7.00 -22.45 10.17
CA PHE A 238 -5.57 -22.71 10.29
C PHE A 238 -4.85 -21.45 10.73
N THR A 239 -3.65 -21.60 11.31
CA THR A 239 -2.87 -20.46 11.78
C THR A 239 -1.52 -20.42 11.08
N ILE A 240 -1.10 -19.23 10.63
CA ILE A 240 0.23 -18.99 10.06
C ILE A 240 0.99 -18.04 10.99
N LYS A 241 2.24 -18.39 11.32
CA LYS A 241 3.18 -17.51 12.02
C LYS A 241 3.82 -16.54 11.04
N HIS A 242 3.24 -15.36 10.91
CA HIS A 242 3.82 -14.26 10.14
C HIS A 242 4.97 -13.61 10.90
N PHE A 243 5.73 -12.73 10.24
CA PHE A 243 6.72 -11.89 10.92
C PHE A 243 6.13 -11.04 12.05
N ALA A 244 4.83 -10.74 11.95
CA ALA A 244 4.07 -9.98 12.92
C ALA A 244 3.59 -10.78 14.14
N GLY A 245 3.53 -12.11 14.02
CA GLY A 245 2.90 -12.99 14.99
C GLY A 245 1.99 -14.05 14.33
N PRO A 246 1.42 -14.96 15.14
CA PRO A 246 0.46 -15.95 14.65
C PRO A 246 -0.88 -15.29 14.31
N VAL A 247 -1.41 -15.56 13.11
CA VAL A 247 -2.75 -15.13 12.69
C VAL A 247 -3.57 -16.36 12.32
N THR A 248 -4.79 -16.45 12.85
CA THR A 248 -5.72 -17.55 12.59
C THR A 248 -6.75 -17.16 11.53
N TYR A 249 -6.85 -17.95 10.47
CA TYR A 249 -7.73 -17.75 9.33
C TYR A 249 -8.85 -18.79 9.31
N GLN A 250 -10.09 -18.34 9.18
CA GLN A 250 -11.27 -19.20 9.09
C GLN A 250 -11.58 -19.50 7.62
N VAL A 251 -11.66 -20.78 7.25
CA VAL A 251 -11.71 -21.18 5.82
C VAL A 251 -13.08 -21.01 5.16
N HIS A 252 -14.09 -20.56 5.88
CA HIS A 252 -15.45 -20.43 5.35
C HIS A 252 -15.51 -19.53 4.10
N LYS A 253 -16.08 -20.06 3.01
CA LYS A 253 -16.20 -19.46 1.67
C LYS A 253 -14.86 -19.10 1.02
N PHE A 254 -13.76 -19.75 1.38
CA PHE A 254 -12.47 -19.51 0.73
C PHE A 254 -12.49 -19.85 -0.75
N LEU A 255 -13.09 -20.99 -1.13
CA LEU A 255 -13.19 -21.40 -2.53
C LEU A 255 -14.01 -20.41 -3.36
N ASP A 256 -15.18 -20.01 -2.85
CA ASP A 256 -16.07 -19.07 -3.55
C ASP A 256 -15.42 -17.70 -3.73
N LYS A 257 -14.81 -17.18 -2.66
CA LYS A 257 -14.09 -15.90 -2.67
C LYS A 257 -12.88 -15.90 -3.60
N ASN A 258 -12.23 -17.04 -3.79
CA ASN A 258 -11.08 -17.14 -4.69
C ASN A 258 -11.50 -17.36 -6.15
N TYR A 259 -12.62 -18.04 -6.40
CA TYR A 259 -13.15 -18.26 -7.75
C TYR A 259 -13.70 -16.95 -8.36
N ASP A 260 -14.46 -16.17 -7.59
CA ASP A 260 -14.96 -14.80 -7.86
C ASP A 260 -15.35 -14.54 -9.33
N GLN A 261 -16.19 -15.42 -9.89
CA GLN A 261 -16.70 -15.29 -11.25
C GLN A 261 -18.22 -15.28 -11.27
N VAL A 262 -18.76 -14.39 -12.09
CA VAL A 262 -20.20 -14.34 -12.41
C VAL A 262 -20.51 -15.19 -13.64
N GLY A 263 -21.72 -15.74 -13.68
CA GLY A 263 -22.21 -16.54 -14.81
C GLY A 263 -22.29 -15.74 -16.11
N GLN A 264 -22.26 -16.43 -17.25
CA GLN A 264 -22.35 -15.78 -18.57
C GLN A 264 -23.70 -15.10 -18.78
N GLU A 265 -24.76 -15.66 -18.22
CA GLU A 265 -26.11 -15.09 -18.22
C GLU A 265 -26.17 -13.72 -17.57
N VAL A 266 -25.37 -13.49 -16.53
CA VAL A 266 -25.24 -12.18 -15.87
C VAL A 266 -24.56 -11.22 -16.84
N LEU A 267 -23.44 -11.63 -17.43
CA LEU A 267 -22.70 -10.79 -18.39
C LEU A 267 -23.58 -10.42 -19.60
N ASP A 268 -24.32 -11.38 -20.15
CA ASP A 268 -25.23 -11.17 -21.28
C ASP A 268 -26.34 -10.19 -20.92
N LEU A 269 -26.97 -10.35 -19.75
CA LEU A 269 -28.06 -9.47 -19.29
C LEU A 269 -27.60 -8.01 -19.21
N PHE A 270 -26.45 -7.75 -18.59
CA PHE A 270 -25.95 -6.40 -18.38
C PHE A 270 -25.34 -5.79 -19.64
N SER A 271 -24.74 -6.60 -20.53
CA SER A 271 -24.22 -6.14 -21.82
C SER A 271 -25.32 -5.59 -22.74
N HIS A 272 -26.57 -6.04 -22.56
CA HIS A 272 -27.74 -5.55 -23.31
C HIS A 272 -28.51 -4.44 -22.57
N SER A 273 -27.95 -3.85 -21.50
CA SER A 273 -28.54 -2.72 -20.81
C SER A 273 -28.78 -1.53 -21.76
N LYS A 274 -29.91 -0.83 -21.60
CA LYS A 274 -30.14 0.45 -22.32
C LYS A 274 -29.30 1.59 -21.75
N ASN A 275 -28.75 1.42 -20.55
CA ASN A 275 -27.80 2.35 -19.97
C ASN A 275 -26.42 2.10 -20.60
N LYS A 276 -25.98 3.05 -21.44
CA LYS A 276 -24.72 2.94 -22.20
C LYS A 276 -23.50 2.70 -21.31
N MET A 277 -23.44 3.30 -20.12
CA MET A 277 -22.32 3.07 -19.20
C MET A 277 -22.32 1.60 -18.76
N VAL A 278 -23.45 1.10 -18.26
CA VAL A 278 -23.57 -0.28 -17.79
C VAL A 278 -23.27 -1.28 -18.91
N ALA A 279 -23.87 -1.10 -20.09
CA ALA A 279 -23.60 -1.96 -21.24
C ALA A 279 -22.10 -2.01 -21.58
N ASN A 280 -21.45 -0.85 -21.67
CA ASN A 280 -20.03 -0.78 -22.01
C ASN A 280 -19.14 -1.42 -20.93
N LEU A 281 -19.45 -1.26 -19.64
CA LEU A 281 -18.71 -1.89 -18.54
C LEU A 281 -18.66 -3.42 -18.71
N PHE A 282 -19.81 -4.03 -19.02
CA PHE A 282 -19.92 -5.48 -19.15
C PHE A 282 -19.41 -6.00 -20.51
N LEU A 283 -19.56 -5.24 -21.60
CA LEU A 283 -18.98 -5.60 -22.90
C LEU A 283 -17.45 -5.68 -22.82
N VAL A 284 -16.79 -4.65 -22.28
CA VAL A 284 -15.33 -4.63 -22.10
C VAL A 284 -14.88 -5.79 -21.21
N HIS A 285 -15.61 -6.06 -20.12
CA HIS A 285 -15.30 -7.20 -19.25
C HIS A 285 -15.46 -8.55 -19.95
N ALA A 286 -16.53 -8.74 -20.71
CA ALA A 286 -16.80 -9.97 -21.45
C ALA A 286 -15.72 -10.24 -22.52
N GLU A 287 -15.22 -9.20 -23.19
CA GLU A 287 -14.10 -9.32 -24.15
C GLU A 287 -12.81 -9.82 -23.47
N VAL A 288 -12.45 -9.25 -22.32
CA VAL A 288 -11.26 -9.67 -21.55
C VAL A 288 -11.38 -11.13 -21.12
N VAL A 289 -12.54 -11.54 -20.60
CA VAL A 289 -12.81 -12.93 -20.21
C VAL A 289 -12.80 -13.87 -21.42
N GLY A 290 -13.35 -13.43 -22.56
CA GLY A 290 -13.41 -14.18 -23.81
C GLY A 290 -12.04 -14.41 -24.45
N GLN A 291 -11.16 -13.40 -24.44
CA GLN A 291 -9.78 -13.52 -24.95
C GLN A 291 -8.97 -14.53 -24.14
N HIS A 292 -9.15 -14.55 -22.81
CA HIS A 292 -8.52 -15.56 -21.96
C HIS A 292 -9.02 -16.98 -22.29
N ARG A 293 -10.32 -17.18 -22.50
CA ARG A 293 -10.87 -18.49 -22.93
C ARG A 293 -10.36 -18.93 -24.32
N GLY A 294 -10.20 -17.99 -25.25
CA GLY A 294 -9.71 -18.26 -26.61
C GLY A 294 -8.22 -18.63 -26.68
N ARG A 295 -7.38 -18.02 -25.84
CA ARG A 295 -5.93 -18.33 -25.76
C ARG A 295 -5.67 -19.69 -25.09
N VAL A 296 -6.51 -20.07 -24.12
CA VAL A 296 -6.45 -21.36 -23.42
C VAL A 296 -6.80 -22.55 -24.33
N ARG A 297 -7.75 -22.40 -25.27
CA ARG A 297 -8.10 -23.46 -26.23
C ARG A 297 -6.98 -23.85 -27.19
N LYS A 298 -5.99 -22.97 -27.44
CA LYS A 298 -4.87 -23.24 -28.37
C LYS A 298 -3.66 -23.94 -27.74
N SER A 299 -3.57 -24.02 -26.40
CA SER A 299 -2.34 -24.48 -25.71
C SER A 299 -2.36 -25.94 -25.22
N GLY A 300 -3.43 -26.71 -25.44
CA GLY A 300 -3.52 -28.14 -25.07
C GLY A 300 -3.48 -28.47 -23.57
N THR A 301 -3.08 -27.52 -22.72
CA THR A 301 -3.10 -27.60 -21.27
C THR A 301 -4.38 -26.96 -20.76
N ARG A 302 -5.15 -27.67 -19.93
CA ARG A 302 -6.30 -27.12 -19.19
C ARG A 302 -5.80 -26.07 -18.18
N HIS A 303 -5.44 -24.89 -18.66
CA HIS A 303 -5.18 -23.75 -17.79
C HIS A 303 -6.53 -23.25 -17.27
N GLN A 304 -6.73 -23.42 -15.96
CA GLN A 304 -7.91 -22.99 -15.23
C GLN A 304 -8.05 -21.46 -15.32
N PRO A 305 -9.29 -20.93 -15.26
CA PRO A 305 -9.49 -19.49 -15.31
C PRO A 305 -8.78 -18.81 -14.12
N PRO A 306 -8.25 -17.59 -14.30
CA PRO A 306 -7.44 -16.95 -13.27
C PRO A 306 -8.29 -16.61 -12.04
N THR A 307 -7.91 -17.20 -10.90
CA THR A 307 -8.49 -16.93 -9.57
C THR A 307 -8.05 -15.58 -9.02
N VAL A 308 -8.72 -15.12 -7.96
CA VAL A 308 -8.34 -13.89 -7.24
C VAL A 308 -6.90 -14.00 -6.73
N SER A 309 -6.52 -15.12 -6.12
CA SER A 309 -5.18 -15.29 -5.55
C SER A 309 -4.08 -15.25 -6.63
N THR A 310 -4.34 -15.83 -7.81
CA THR A 310 -3.40 -15.79 -8.93
C THR A 310 -3.26 -14.37 -9.48
N LYS A 311 -4.36 -13.64 -9.71
CA LYS A 311 -4.33 -12.23 -10.15
C LYS A 311 -3.58 -11.36 -9.13
N PHE A 312 -3.90 -11.51 -7.86
CA PHE A 312 -3.27 -10.79 -6.76
C PHE A 312 -1.76 -11.04 -6.71
N THR A 313 -1.33 -12.30 -6.80
CA THR A 313 0.08 -12.67 -6.79
C THR A 313 0.83 -12.06 -7.97
N LEU A 314 0.25 -12.08 -9.17
CA LEU A 314 0.85 -11.45 -10.35
C LEU A 314 1.00 -9.93 -10.17
N SER A 315 -0.06 -9.24 -9.72
CA SER A 315 0.00 -7.80 -9.45
C SER A 315 1.02 -7.43 -8.37
N LEU A 316 1.16 -8.26 -7.32
CA LEU A 316 2.17 -8.07 -6.28
C LEU A 316 3.59 -8.21 -6.83
N LEU A 317 3.85 -9.22 -7.67
CA LEU A 317 5.16 -9.41 -8.30
C LEU A 317 5.51 -8.27 -9.28
N GLU A 318 4.53 -7.78 -10.05
CA GLU A 318 4.72 -6.61 -10.92
C GLU A 318 5.03 -5.34 -10.12
N LEU A 319 4.37 -5.16 -8.97
CA LEU A 319 4.67 -4.06 -8.05
C LEU A 319 6.11 -4.16 -7.52
N VAL A 320 6.53 -5.35 -7.10
CA VAL A 320 7.89 -5.58 -6.59
C VAL A 320 8.94 -5.27 -7.65
N ASP A 321 8.78 -5.75 -8.89
CA ASP A 321 9.70 -5.45 -10.00
C ASP A 321 9.82 -3.94 -10.25
N LYS A 322 8.72 -3.19 -10.16
CA LYS A 322 8.75 -1.72 -10.26
C LYS A 322 9.47 -1.08 -9.07
N MET A 323 9.29 -1.60 -7.86
CA MET A 323 9.96 -1.08 -6.66
C MET A 323 11.47 -1.32 -6.69
N GLU A 324 11.92 -2.49 -7.16
CA GLU A 324 13.35 -2.84 -7.26
C GLU A 324 14.12 -1.96 -8.26
N ARG A 325 13.43 -1.39 -9.25
CA ARG A 325 14.01 -0.45 -10.22
C ARG A 325 14.13 0.99 -9.70
N CYS A 326 13.54 1.28 -8.54
CA CYS A 326 13.52 2.62 -7.95
C CYS A 326 14.49 2.73 -6.76
N ASN A 327 14.77 3.95 -6.31
CA ASN A 327 15.37 4.18 -5.00
C ASN A 327 14.27 4.31 -3.95
N PRO A 328 13.99 3.29 -3.12
CA PRO A 328 12.84 3.33 -2.22
C PRO A 328 13.11 4.19 -0.98
N SER A 329 12.06 4.85 -0.51
CA SER A 329 12.02 5.52 0.79
C SER A 329 10.86 4.94 1.58
N PHE A 330 11.11 4.55 2.82
CA PHE A 330 10.13 3.86 3.65
C PHE A 330 9.58 4.79 4.73
N ILE A 331 8.25 4.85 4.85
CA ILE A 331 7.53 5.56 5.90
C ILE A 331 6.67 4.54 6.64
N ARG A 332 6.86 4.39 7.96
CA ARG A 332 6.05 3.50 8.80
C ARG A 332 5.11 4.34 9.65
N CYS A 333 3.82 4.27 9.35
CA CYS A 333 2.77 4.93 10.12
C CYS A 333 2.41 4.08 11.35
N ILE A 334 2.38 4.70 12.53
CA ILE A 334 2.04 4.03 13.80
C ILE A 334 0.73 4.61 14.34
N LYS A 335 -0.25 3.74 14.58
CA LYS A 335 -1.54 4.07 15.19
C LYS A 335 -1.34 4.29 16.69
N PRO A 336 -1.58 5.49 17.23
CA PRO A 336 -1.31 5.79 18.63
C PRO A 336 -2.37 5.21 19.57
N ASN A 337 -3.62 5.10 19.13
CA ASN A 337 -4.74 4.53 19.89
C ASN A 337 -5.84 4.03 18.94
N SER A 338 -6.71 3.16 19.44
CA SER A 338 -7.76 2.54 18.63
C SER A 338 -8.91 3.48 18.28
N GLN A 339 -9.15 4.49 19.12
CA GLN A 339 -10.26 5.44 19.06
C GLN A 339 -10.03 6.62 18.10
N LYS A 340 -8.83 6.73 17.51
CA LYS A 340 -8.42 7.86 16.64
C LYS A 340 -8.42 9.22 17.36
N GLU A 341 -8.21 9.23 18.67
CA GLU A 341 -8.20 10.44 19.49
C GLU A 341 -6.80 11.10 19.52
N PRO A 342 -6.71 12.43 19.40
CA PRO A 342 -5.43 13.12 19.55
C PRO A 342 -4.96 13.07 21.02
N GLY A 343 -3.65 12.93 21.23
CA GLY A 343 -3.04 12.98 22.58
C GLY A 343 -3.17 11.71 23.42
N VAL A 344 -3.88 10.67 22.94
CA VAL A 344 -4.00 9.37 23.61
C VAL A 344 -2.99 8.38 23.04
N PHE A 345 -2.26 7.68 23.91
CA PHE A 345 -1.22 6.72 23.55
C PHE A 345 -1.45 5.37 24.24
N GLU A 346 -1.82 4.35 23.46
CA GLU A 346 -2.00 2.97 23.91
C GLU A 346 -0.67 2.21 23.79
N THR A 347 0.04 2.04 24.91
CA THR A 347 1.38 1.44 24.93
C THR A 347 1.43 0.04 24.33
N GLU A 348 0.45 -0.82 24.63
CA GLU A 348 0.43 -2.20 24.12
C GLU A 348 0.22 -2.24 22.61
N LEU A 349 -0.73 -1.44 22.09
CA LEU A 349 -1.00 -1.32 20.66
C LEU A 349 0.24 -0.83 19.89
N VAL A 350 0.90 0.21 20.40
CA VAL A 350 2.11 0.76 19.77
C VAL A 350 3.27 -0.23 19.88
N THR A 351 3.42 -0.92 21.01
CA THR A 351 4.48 -1.92 21.19
C THR A 351 4.32 -3.09 20.22
N SER A 352 3.09 -3.58 20.03
CA SER A 352 2.81 -4.62 19.03
C SER A 352 3.17 -4.15 17.63
N GLN A 353 2.75 -2.93 17.24
CA GLN A 353 3.12 -2.32 15.96
C GLN A 353 4.63 -2.22 15.73
N LEU A 354 5.38 -1.80 16.73
CA LEU A 354 6.84 -1.71 16.62
C LEU A 354 7.49 -3.09 16.43
N ARG A 355 6.95 -4.13 17.06
CA ARG A 355 7.42 -5.52 16.88
C ARG A 355 7.11 -6.01 15.47
N TYR A 356 5.88 -5.84 14.99
CA TYR A 356 5.47 -6.35 13.69
C TYR A 356 5.76 -5.44 12.50
N SER A 357 6.30 -4.24 12.66
CA SER A 357 6.65 -3.35 11.53
C SER A 357 8.07 -3.55 11.02
N GLY A 358 8.86 -4.41 11.68
CA GLY A 358 10.28 -4.61 11.37
C GLY A 358 11.17 -3.42 11.72
N ILE A 359 10.62 -2.35 12.33
CA ILE A 359 11.37 -1.14 12.69
C ILE A 359 12.50 -1.45 13.66
N LEU A 360 12.28 -2.37 14.62
CA LEU A 360 13.29 -2.73 15.61
C LEU A 360 14.55 -3.32 14.96
N GLU A 361 14.40 -4.10 13.90
CA GLU A 361 15.53 -4.67 13.18
C GLU A 361 16.29 -3.59 12.42
N THR A 362 15.59 -2.65 11.77
CA THR A 362 16.23 -1.49 11.14
C THR A 362 17.00 -0.63 12.14
N ILE A 363 16.43 -0.40 13.33
CA ILE A 363 17.11 0.32 14.40
C ILE A 363 18.36 -0.44 14.84
N ARG A 364 18.29 -1.77 14.97
CA ARG A 364 19.44 -2.60 15.33
C ARG A 364 20.55 -2.51 14.29
N ILE A 365 20.24 -2.67 13.00
CA ILE A 365 21.22 -2.55 11.90
C ILE A 365 21.89 -1.17 11.93
N ARG A 366 21.09 -0.10 11.99
CA ARG A 366 21.61 1.27 12.02
C ARG A 366 22.39 1.59 13.28
N ARG A 367 22.04 0.98 14.43
CA ARG A 367 22.74 1.16 15.70
C ARG A 367 24.09 0.47 15.72
N GLU A 368 24.17 -0.76 15.22
CA GLU A 368 25.43 -1.51 15.10
C GLU A 368 26.33 -0.91 13.99
N GLY A 369 25.72 -0.36 12.94
CA GLY A 369 26.36 0.41 11.86
C GLY A 369 26.69 1.86 12.20
N TYR A 370 27.04 2.61 11.15
CA TYR A 370 27.34 4.04 11.19
C TYR A 370 26.27 4.79 10.39
N PRO A 371 25.19 5.23 11.07
CA PRO A 371 24.02 5.79 10.40
C PRO A 371 24.28 7.16 9.77
N VAL A 372 25.30 7.88 10.25
CA VAL A 372 25.69 9.19 9.75
C VAL A 372 26.86 9.05 8.79
N ARG A 373 26.68 9.49 7.55
CA ARG A 373 27.65 9.41 6.47
C ARG A 373 27.84 10.77 5.85
N LEU A 374 29.06 11.30 5.89
CA LEU A 374 29.37 12.63 5.37
C LEU A 374 30.54 12.54 4.41
N ALA A 375 30.42 13.05 3.19
CA ALA A 375 31.56 13.20 2.31
C ALA A 375 32.64 14.06 2.97
N PHE A 376 33.92 13.77 2.72
CA PHE A 376 35.01 14.48 3.39
C PHE A 376 34.92 16.00 3.22
N ASN A 377 34.66 16.46 2.00
CA ASN A 377 34.49 17.89 1.72
C ASN A 377 33.32 18.49 2.52
N ASP A 378 32.18 17.80 2.57
CA ASP A 378 31.00 18.27 3.29
C ASP A 378 31.27 18.35 4.79
N PHE A 379 31.90 17.31 5.38
CA PHE A 379 32.27 17.30 6.79
C PHE A 379 33.20 18.46 7.14
N LEU A 380 34.31 18.61 6.40
CA LEU A 380 35.31 19.64 6.66
C LEU A 380 34.73 21.04 6.48
N PHE A 381 34.01 21.28 5.38
CA PHE A 381 33.35 22.56 5.14
C PHE A 381 32.32 22.88 6.22
N ARG A 382 31.56 21.87 6.67
CA ARG A 382 30.50 22.00 7.66
C ARG A 382 31.01 22.39 9.04
N TYR A 383 32.13 21.82 9.47
CA TYR A 383 32.66 21.98 10.82
C TYR A 383 33.90 22.89 10.94
N LYS A 384 34.46 23.41 9.82
CA LYS A 384 35.60 24.37 9.83
C LYS A 384 35.43 25.55 10.78
N SER A 385 34.20 26.05 10.93
CA SER A 385 33.88 27.19 11.80
C SER A 385 34.08 26.89 13.28
N LEU A 386 33.90 25.63 13.70
CA LEU A 386 34.11 25.20 15.09
C LEU A 386 35.58 25.20 15.49
N VAL A 387 36.48 25.06 14.53
CA VAL A 387 37.94 25.12 14.72
C VAL A 387 38.56 26.46 14.25
N GLY A 388 37.73 27.45 13.94
CA GLY A 388 38.18 28.79 13.55
C GLY A 388 38.81 28.88 12.15
N LEU A 389 38.62 27.88 11.29
CA LEU A 389 39.17 27.87 9.93
C LEU A 389 38.26 28.64 8.94
N LYS A 390 38.85 29.51 8.12
CA LYS A 390 38.14 30.25 7.06
C LYS A 390 37.83 29.35 5.85
N GLN A 391 38.83 28.57 5.42
CA GLN A 391 38.70 27.61 4.33
C GLN A 391 38.82 26.18 4.87
N PRO A 392 38.09 25.21 4.29
CA PRO A 392 38.28 23.81 4.65
C PRO A 392 39.68 23.34 4.22
N PRO A 393 40.31 22.42 4.97
CA PRO A 393 41.51 21.72 4.51
C PRO A 393 41.18 20.79 3.33
N ALA A 394 42.20 20.10 2.80
CA ALA A 394 42.02 19.15 1.71
C ALA A 394 41.03 18.03 2.12
N PRO A 395 40.14 17.59 1.20
CA PRO A 395 39.09 16.62 1.49
C PRO A 395 39.63 15.19 1.52
N ASP A 396 40.44 14.89 2.53
CA ASP A 396 40.97 13.55 2.80
C ASP A 396 40.56 13.05 4.20
N GLY A 397 40.71 11.73 4.39
CA GLY A 397 40.35 11.06 5.63
C GLY A 397 41.17 11.54 6.83
N GLU A 398 42.45 11.86 6.65
CA GLU A 398 43.35 12.29 7.73
C GLU A 398 42.92 13.64 8.33
N ASN A 399 42.62 14.62 7.46
CA ASN A 399 42.10 15.92 7.85
C ASN A 399 40.74 15.80 8.54
N CYS A 400 39.89 14.87 8.09
CA CYS A 400 38.61 14.59 8.75
C CYS A 400 38.83 14.06 10.17
N ILE A 401 39.73 13.08 10.36
CA ILE A 401 40.08 12.54 11.70
C ILE A 401 40.66 13.64 12.58
N PHE A 402 41.62 14.41 12.08
CA PHE A 402 42.28 15.47 12.85
C PHE A 402 41.27 16.51 13.35
N MET A 403 40.34 16.94 12.49
CA MET A 403 39.27 17.85 12.87
C MET A 403 38.31 17.20 13.88
N LEU A 404 37.93 15.94 13.65
CA LEU A 404 37.02 15.20 14.52
C LEU A 404 37.60 15.04 15.94
N CYS A 405 38.85 14.60 16.07
CA CYS A 405 39.55 14.43 17.34
C CYS A 405 39.70 15.75 18.12
N LYS A 406 39.87 16.88 17.42
CA LYS A 406 39.89 18.20 18.08
C LYS A 406 38.53 18.63 18.60
N LEU A 407 37.46 18.21 17.92
CA LEU A 407 36.11 18.65 18.25
C LEU A 407 35.45 17.79 19.32
N VAL A 408 35.71 16.49 19.37
CA VAL A 408 34.98 15.55 20.23
C VAL A 408 35.95 14.50 20.80
N PRO A 409 35.84 14.14 22.10
CA PRO A 409 36.52 12.96 22.63
C PRO A 409 35.93 11.69 22.01
N LEU A 410 36.76 10.88 21.36
CA LEU A 410 36.33 9.69 20.61
C LEU A 410 36.54 8.41 21.42
N ARG A 411 35.52 7.54 21.40
CA ARG A 411 35.61 6.16 21.90
C ARG A 411 35.97 5.21 20.75
N PRO A 412 36.60 4.04 21.01
CA PRO A 412 36.78 3.01 20.00
C PRO A 412 35.44 2.64 19.35
N GLY A 413 35.40 2.55 18.01
CA GLY A 413 34.18 2.24 17.25
C GLY A 413 33.18 3.40 17.10
N ALA A 414 33.52 4.62 17.53
CA ALA A 414 32.65 5.79 17.40
C ALA A 414 32.59 6.36 15.96
N TYR A 415 33.58 6.01 15.12
CA TYR A 415 33.67 6.41 13.72
C TYR A 415 34.41 5.37 12.89
N GLN A 416 34.24 5.45 11.58
CA GLN A 416 35.08 4.80 10.57
C GLN A 416 35.38 5.76 9.43
N VAL A 417 36.50 5.56 8.76
CA VAL A 417 36.91 6.36 7.61
C VAL A 417 36.85 5.49 6.39
N GLY A 418 36.01 5.90 5.44
CA GLY A 418 35.91 5.23 4.15
C GLY A 418 36.92 5.76 3.14
N VAL A 419 36.66 5.48 1.87
CA VAL A 419 37.46 5.98 0.74
C VAL A 419 37.15 7.45 0.46
N THR A 420 35.89 7.86 0.57
CA THR A 420 35.43 9.22 0.25
C THR A 420 34.57 9.87 1.35
N LYS A 421 34.12 9.07 2.32
CA LYS A 421 33.19 9.50 3.37
C LYS A 421 33.68 9.18 4.76
N LEU A 422 33.29 10.03 5.71
CA LEU A 422 33.39 9.80 7.14
C LEU A 422 32.09 9.20 7.66
N PHE A 423 32.22 8.10 8.39
CA PHE A 423 31.12 7.33 8.98
C PHE A 423 31.12 7.55 10.49
N LEU A 424 30.00 7.99 11.06
CA LEU A 424 29.89 8.37 12.48
C LEU A 424 28.73 7.64 13.16
N LYS A 425 28.92 7.34 14.45
CA LYS A 425 27.81 7.01 15.35
C LYS A 425 26.97 8.26 15.62
N GLU A 426 25.67 8.05 15.82
CA GLU A 426 24.67 9.10 16.07
C GLU A 426 25.09 10.04 17.22
N GLU A 427 25.61 9.48 18.31
CA GLU A 427 26.04 10.23 19.50
C GLU A 427 27.14 11.26 19.19
N VAL A 428 28.11 10.91 18.34
CA VAL A 428 29.20 11.81 17.92
C VAL A 428 28.66 12.93 17.06
N TYR A 429 27.78 12.58 16.10
CA TYR A 429 27.15 13.56 15.22
C TYR A 429 26.29 14.56 15.99
N GLN A 430 25.47 14.10 16.94
CA GLN A 430 24.64 14.98 17.77
C GLN A 430 25.49 15.97 18.59
N LEU A 431 26.63 15.52 19.12
CA LEU A 431 27.55 16.40 19.85
C LEU A 431 28.17 17.46 18.93
N LEU A 432 28.54 17.09 17.70
CA LEU A 432 29.05 18.03 16.69
C LEU A 432 27.99 19.07 16.30
N GLU A 433 26.75 18.64 16.04
CA GLU A 433 25.65 19.55 15.69
C GLU A 433 25.28 20.46 16.86
N SER A 434 25.27 19.98 18.11
CA SER A 434 25.03 20.83 19.28
C SER A 434 26.07 21.96 19.41
N LYS A 435 27.37 21.65 19.22
CA LYS A 435 28.44 22.67 19.22
C LYS A 435 28.25 23.67 18.09
N ARG A 436 27.90 23.18 16.89
CA ARG A 436 27.68 24.00 15.69
C ARG A 436 26.49 24.93 15.85
N GLU A 437 25.39 24.43 16.40
CA GLU A 437 24.18 25.21 16.63
C GLU A 437 24.46 26.37 17.59
N ARG A 438 25.22 26.12 18.67
CA ARG A 438 25.64 27.18 19.61
C ARG A 438 26.45 28.28 18.92
N VAL A 439 27.42 27.93 18.08
CA VAL A 439 28.23 28.93 17.34
C VAL A 439 27.38 29.70 16.34
N ARG A 440 26.49 29.01 15.61
CA ARG A 440 25.56 29.64 14.66
C ARG A 440 24.60 30.59 15.33
N GLN A 441 24.06 30.23 16.50
CA GLN A 441 23.17 31.09 17.26
C GLN A 441 23.88 32.40 17.65
N VAL A 442 25.11 32.34 18.14
CA VAL A 442 25.91 33.53 18.48
C VAL A 442 26.22 34.37 17.23
N ALA A 443 26.58 33.73 16.11
CA ALA A 443 26.83 34.41 14.85
C ALA A 443 25.57 35.10 14.31
N ALA A 444 24.43 34.42 14.35
CA ALA A 444 23.13 34.95 13.94
C ALA A 444 22.71 36.15 14.79
N LEU A 445 22.85 36.07 16.13
CA LEU A 445 22.58 37.20 17.03
C LEU A 445 23.50 38.39 16.74
N THR A 446 24.77 38.13 16.44
CA THR A 446 25.74 39.17 16.09
C THR A 446 25.37 39.86 14.78
N LEU A 447 25.04 39.09 13.73
CA LEU A 447 24.58 39.62 12.46
C LEU A 447 23.27 40.40 12.62
N GLN A 448 22.29 39.85 13.34
CA GLN A 448 21.03 40.53 13.62
C GLN A 448 21.26 41.87 14.34
N ARG A 449 22.15 41.91 15.35
CA ARG A 449 22.51 43.14 16.07
C ARG A 449 23.09 44.20 15.14
N TYR A 450 24.09 43.85 14.33
CA TYR A 450 24.72 44.79 13.40
C TYR A 450 23.78 45.25 12.29
N THR A 451 22.99 44.33 11.73
CA THR A 451 22.01 44.64 10.68
C THR A 451 20.90 45.56 11.21
N ARG A 452 20.35 45.30 12.40
CA ARG A 452 19.36 46.19 13.03
C ARG A 452 19.95 47.57 13.30
N MET A 453 21.17 47.64 13.85
CA MET A 453 21.87 48.91 14.06
C MET A 453 22.10 49.66 12.75
N PHE A 454 22.53 48.97 11.69
CA PHE A 454 22.75 49.57 10.38
C PHE A 454 21.48 50.23 9.82
N PHE A 455 20.34 49.54 9.87
CA PHE A 455 19.07 50.11 9.40
C PHE A 455 18.62 51.32 10.22
N VAL A 456 18.72 51.25 11.55
CA VAL A 456 18.35 52.37 12.43
C VAL A 456 19.29 53.57 12.22
N ARG A 457 20.59 53.33 12.16
CA ARG A 457 21.60 54.38 11.93
C ARG A 457 21.42 55.04 10.57
N LYS A 458 21.16 54.26 9.52
CA LYS A 458 20.89 54.79 8.18
C LYS A 458 19.67 55.72 8.20
N ARG A 459 18.54 55.25 8.73
CA ARG A 459 17.31 56.04 8.87
C ARG A 459 17.52 57.32 9.69
N TYR A 460 18.18 57.22 10.84
CA TYR A 460 18.46 58.38 11.69
C TYR A 460 19.37 59.41 11.01
N THR A 461 20.41 58.94 10.31
CA THR A 461 21.35 59.84 9.60
C THR A 461 20.65 60.56 8.45
N GLU A 462 19.82 59.85 7.68
CA GLU A 462 18.99 60.44 6.62
C GLU A 462 17.99 61.46 7.20
N PHE A 463 17.28 61.11 8.28
CA PHE A 463 16.33 62.00 8.95
C PHE A 463 17.02 63.27 9.48
N ARG A 464 18.12 63.11 10.23
CA ARG A 464 18.90 64.23 10.78
C ARG A 464 19.40 65.15 9.68
N THR A 465 19.91 64.60 8.57
CA THR A 465 20.40 65.40 7.44
C THR A 465 19.28 66.22 6.80
N LYS A 466 18.08 65.63 6.62
CA LYS A 466 16.90 66.34 6.11
C LYS A 466 16.45 67.46 7.04
N ILE A 467 16.34 67.21 8.34
CA ILE A 467 15.94 68.22 9.34
C ILE A 467 16.94 69.36 9.44
N VAL A 468 18.25 69.06 9.48
CA VAL A 468 19.28 70.10 9.55
C VAL A 468 19.25 71.01 8.31
N ARG A 469 19.06 70.44 7.11
CA ARG A 469 18.90 71.23 5.87
C ARG A 469 17.64 72.09 5.91
N LEU A 470 16.51 71.55 6.35
CA LEU A 470 15.27 72.29 6.50
C LEU A 470 15.43 73.46 7.49
N GLN A 471 15.99 73.20 8.67
CA GLN A 471 16.26 74.23 9.68
C GLN A 471 17.20 75.32 9.16
N ALA A 472 18.25 74.95 8.43
CA ALA A 472 19.16 75.91 7.81
C ALA A 472 18.43 76.80 6.77
N TYR A 473 17.55 76.21 5.96
CA TYR A 473 16.72 76.96 5.01
C TYR A 473 15.75 77.92 5.71
N CYS A 474 15.03 77.46 6.73
CA CYS A 474 14.11 78.30 7.51
C CYS A 474 14.84 79.46 8.20
N ARG A 475 16.00 79.21 8.83
CA ARG A 475 16.82 80.26 9.45
C ARG A 475 17.31 81.27 8.42
N GLY A 476 17.73 80.81 7.24
CA GLY A 476 18.14 81.68 6.13
C GLY A 476 16.98 82.50 5.56
N PHE A 477 15.75 81.96 5.55
CA PHE A 477 14.56 82.70 5.14
C PHE A 477 14.22 83.82 6.13
N LEU A 478 14.18 83.49 7.44
CA LEU A 478 13.90 84.44 8.53
C LEU A 478 14.94 85.56 8.71
N THR A 479 16.12 85.44 8.09
CA THR A 479 17.14 86.50 8.09
C THR A 479 17.13 87.34 6.82
N ARG A 480 16.47 86.87 5.75
CA ARG A 480 16.35 87.58 4.47
C ARG A 480 15.05 88.36 4.34
N TYR A 481 14.02 87.98 5.09
CA TYR A 481 12.74 88.64 5.27
C TYR A 481 12.50 88.81 6.76
#